data_AF-A0A943PVN4-F1
#
_entry.id   AF-A0A943PVN4-F1
#
_cell.length_a   1.000
_cell.length_b   1.000
_cell.length_c   1.000
_cell.angle_alpha   90.00
_cell.angle_beta   90.00
_cell.angle_gamma   90.00
#
_symmetry.space_group_name_H-M   'P 1'
#
loop_
_entity.id
_entity.type
_entity.pdbx_description
1 polymer ?
#
loop_
_entity_poly.entity_id
_entity_poly.type
_entity_poly.pdbx_seq_one_letter_code
_entity_poly.pdbx_strand_id
1 'polypeptide(L)'
;MSNTLLNTVGSRSTNFQIQNYRQPVTVNPADRIKPLPSEQTGAENKGSGKGGKNDKLVLALGCLAVIGAGSYILYDIRKRGGKGLSGSADSPLMQMKTKARNEYYKLKENVLAEFNESLPEELKVRKGVTFNSSKELEDFKDALKTGDDFSIEKYERIRDNSSSTVKKRLAELQGDKDWVELRKLRKSLLKQAEAQDDNGAIAREKISIINDLMSFKVDTSREQVFKNRNMMDVNDAFGLIRRDFGSLEEFNKAKNEVTKYDFDFDLGEGFFAGHKKLKVDDLFEEEHETYNFARDNLNKIRNIFENVIPKAKEDLHKKLNELALTFRTSEFMQNVYNLTRKSA
;
A
#
# COMPACT_ATOMS: atom_id res chain seq x y z
N MET A 1 34.09 -18.07 -0.30
CA MET A 1 33.82 -16.98 -1.26
C MET A 1 32.50 -17.29 -1.96
N SER A 2 31.42 -16.51 -1.96
CA SER A 2 31.13 -15.17 -1.45
C SER A 2 29.60 -15.07 -1.26
N ASN A 3 29.17 -14.36 -0.22
CA ASN A 3 27.79 -14.03 0.18
C ASN A 3 27.00 -13.27 -0.91
N THR A 4 26.56 -13.96 -1.97
CA THR A 4 25.82 -13.32 -3.08
C THR A 4 24.58 -14.09 -3.53
N LEU A 5 23.99 -14.93 -2.66
CA LEU A 5 22.83 -15.76 -3.00
C LEU A 5 21.60 -15.59 -2.08
N LEU A 6 21.61 -14.59 -1.18
CA LEU A 6 20.47 -14.32 -0.28
C LEU A 6 19.94 -12.87 -0.33
N ASN A 7 20.52 -12.00 -1.16
CA ASN A 7 20.10 -10.61 -1.30
C ASN A 7 19.76 -10.26 -2.74
N THR A 8 18.76 -10.92 -3.34
CA THR A 8 18.01 -10.42 -4.50
C THR A 8 16.73 -11.23 -4.69
N VAL A 9 15.83 -11.16 -3.71
CA VAL A 9 14.36 -11.19 -3.96
C VAL A 9 13.82 -9.75 -3.74
N GLY A 10 14.69 -8.77 -3.95
CA GLY A 10 14.41 -7.36 -3.81
C GLY A 10 15.66 -6.56 -4.16
N SER A 11 15.88 -6.27 -5.44
CA SER A 11 16.75 -5.16 -5.85
C SER A 11 15.87 -4.20 -6.65
N ARG A 12 15.48 -3.07 -6.05
CA ARG A 12 16.26 -1.83 -6.08
C ARG A 12 16.62 -1.45 -7.52
N SER A 13 15.71 -0.75 -8.18
CA SER A 13 16.09 0.25 -9.16
C SER A 13 16.60 1.48 -8.40
N THR A 14 17.88 1.78 -8.57
CA THR A 14 18.49 3.05 -8.16
C THR A 14 18.21 4.10 -9.23
N ASN A 15 17.43 5.12 -8.89
CA ASN A 15 17.79 6.54 -9.04
C ASN A 15 16.55 7.42 -8.80
N PHE A 16 16.35 7.85 -7.56
CA PHE A 16 15.92 9.22 -7.25
C PHE A 16 16.39 9.55 -5.83
N GLN A 17 17.19 10.60 -5.71
CA GLN A 17 17.66 11.18 -4.46
C GLN A 17 16.47 11.60 -3.60
N ILE A 18 16.52 11.32 -2.28
CA ILE A 18 16.20 12.27 -1.21
C ILE A 18 16.83 11.72 0.09
N GLN A 19 17.55 12.61 0.75
CA GLN A 19 18.38 12.39 1.92
C GLN A 19 17.55 12.25 3.21
N ASN A 20 18.22 11.65 4.21
CA ASN A 20 17.93 11.67 5.65
C ASN A 20 16.80 10.76 6.14
N TYR A 21 17.14 9.70 6.87
CA TYR A 21 16.88 9.58 8.31
C TYR A 21 17.70 8.42 8.91
N ARG A 22 18.20 8.66 10.13
CA ARG A 22 19.16 7.85 10.90
C ARG A 22 18.62 6.46 11.28
N GLN A 23 19.51 5.47 11.30
CA GLN A 23 19.27 4.13 11.85
C GLN A 23 18.93 4.18 13.36
N PRO A 24 18.08 3.28 13.88
CA PRO A 24 18.13 2.89 15.27
C PRO A 24 18.83 1.54 15.47
N VAL A 25 19.65 1.55 16.52
CA VAL A 25 20.46 0.49 17.11
C VAL A 25 19.58 -0.66 17.62
N THR A 26 20.05 -1.89 17.41
CA THR A 26 19.51 -3.14 17.96
C THR A 26 19.54 -3.16 19.49
N VAL A 27 18.44 -3.54 20.15
CA VAL A 27 18.42 -3.87 21.59
C VAL A 27 17.77 -5.24 21.80
N ASN A 28 18.51 -6.13 22.49
CA ASN A 28 18.16 -7.51 22.83
C ASN A 28 17.00 -7.57 23.86
N PRO A 29 16.08 -8.55 23.77
CA PRO A 29 14.87 -8.59 24.63
C PRO A 29 15.00 -9.41 25.93
N ALA A 30 16.19 -9.54 26.52
CA ALA A 30 16.41 -10.44 27.67
C ALA A 30 16.46 -9.80 29.07
N ASP A 31 16.53 -8.47 29.20
CA ASP A 31 16.68 -7.84 30.52
C ASP A 31 15.52 -6.89 30.84
N ARG A 32 14.51 -7.41 31.54
CA ARG A 32 13.81 -6.79 32.70
C ARG A 32 12.52 -7.54 33.03
N ILE A 33 12.68 -8.71 33.63
CA ILE A 33 11.70 -9.20 34.60
C ILE A 33 12.07 -8.57 35.94
N LYS A 34 11.20 -7.72 36.48
CA LYS A 34 11.06 -7.55 37.93
C LYS A 34 9.56 -7.49 38.29
N PRO A 35 9.19 -8.03 39.46
CA PRO A 35 7.84 -8.51 39.73
C PRO A 35 6.91 -7.40 40.24
N LEU A 36 5.62 -7.60 40.00
CA LEU A 36 4.49 -6.89 40.61
C LEU A 36 4.41 -7.16 42.12
N PRO A 37 3.97 -6.19 42.95
CA PRO A 37 3.30 -6.48 44.20
C PRO A 37 1.77 -6.54 44.01
N SER A 38 1.25 -7.64 44.54
CA SER A 38 -0.11 -8.09 44.86
C SER A 38 -1.25 -7.08 45.08
N GLU A 39 -2.39 -7.46 44.48
CA GLU A 39 -3.81 -7.41 44.91
C GLU A 39 -4.23 -6.58 46.13
N GLN A 40 -5.30 -5.78 45.95
CA GLN A 40 -6.61 -6.10 46.59
C GLN A 40 -7.78 -5.28 45.99
N THR A 41 -8.78 -6.05 45.55
CA THR A 41 -10.26 -5.88 45.66
C THR A 41 -11.01 -4.70 45.00
N GLY A 42 -12.04 -5.07 44.22
CA GLY A 42 -13.35 -4.40 44.26
C GLY A 42 -13.96 -3.90 42.95
N ALA A 43 -14.84 -4.72 42.35
CA ALA A 43 -16.09 -4.38 41.64
C ALA A 43 -16.17 -3.23 40.59
N GLU A 44 -16.52 -3.64 39.35
CA GLU A 44 -17.51 -3.07 38.41
C GLU A 44 -17.57 -1.55 38.08
N ASN A 45 -17.26 -1.20 36.83
CA ASN A 45 -18.19 -0.73 35.77
C ASN A 45 -17.59 0.28 34.75
N LYS A 46 -17.95 0.04 33.48
CA LYS A 46 -17.81 0.76 32.19
C LYS A 46 -17.38 2.26 32.19
N GLY A 47 -16.49 2.61 31.24
CA GLY A 47 -16.62 3.85 30.45
C GLY A 47 -15.37 4.73 30.21
N SER A 48 -15.04 4.92 28.91
CA SER A 48 -14.34 6.07 28.31
C SER A 48 -12.80 6.20 28.39
N GLY A 49 -12.16 5.95 27.24
CA GLY A 49 -10.75 6.16 26.98
C GLY A 49 -10.38 7.65 26.84
N LYS A 50 -9.43 8.04 27.69
CA LYS A 50 -8.52 9.20 27.70
C LYS A 50 -8.37 9.98 26.37
N GLY A 51 -9.13 11.07 26.25
CA GLY A 51 -8.73 12.24 25.46
C GLY A 51 -7.52 12.95 26.09
N GLY A 52 -6.58 13.37 25.24
CA GLY A 52 -5.36 14.09 25.64
C GLY A 52 -5.67 15.37 26.41
N LYS A 53 -4.76 15.78 27.30
CA LYS A 53 -4.95 16.96 28.17
C LYS A 53 -5.31 18.22 27.39
N ASN A 54 -4.88 18.38 26.13
CA ASN A 54 -5.16 19.55 25.29
C ASN A 54 -6.55 19.56 24.65
N ASP A 55 -7.11 18.43 24.22
CA ASP A 55 -8.48 18.38 23.67
C ASP A 55 -9.53 18.51 24.75
N LYS A 56 -9.27 17.94 25.93
CA LYS A 56 -10.05 18.23 27.12
C LYS A 56 -9.88 19.68 27.56
N LEU A 57 -8.72 20.31 27.37
CA LEU A 57 -8.52 21.73 27.69
C LEU A 57 -9.30 22.64 26.75
N VAL A 58 -9.36 22.38 25.44
CA VAL A 58 -10.05 23.23 24.45
C VAL A 58 -11.57 23.08 24.55
N LEU A 59 -12.07 21.85 24.73
CA LEU A 59 -13.49 21.63 25.07
C LEU A 59 -13.83 22.16 26.47
N ALA A 60 -12.94 22.02 27.47
CA ALA A 60 -13.15 22.63 28.78
C ALA A 60 -13.07 24.15 28.74
N LEU A 61 -12.25 24.78 27.88
CA LEU A 61 -12.15 26.24 27.71
C LEU A 61 -13.33 26.79 26.89
N GLY A 62 -13.82 26.06 25.89
CA GLY A 62 -15.06 26.38 25.18
C GLY A 62 -16.28 26.26 26.09
N CYS A 63 -16.36 25.21 26.89
CA CYS A 63 -17.41 25.04 27.90
C CYS A 63 -17.25 26.00 29.09
N LEU A 64 -16.03 26.34 29.56
CA LEU A 64 -15.80 27.31 30.64
C LEU A 64 -16.01 28.76 30.18
N ALA A 65 -15.84 29.09 28.90
CA ALA A 65 -16.21 30.40 28.36
C ALA A 65 -17.74 30.55 28.26
N VAL A 66 -18.46 29.48 27.94
CA VAL A 66 -19.93 29.45 27.90
C VAL A 66 -20.53 29.33 29.31
N ILE A 67 -19.95 28.53 30.19
CA ILE A 67 -20.35 28.38 31.60
C ILE A 67 -19.90 29.59 32.41
N GLY A 68 -18.76 30.22 32.15
CA GLY A 68 -18.32 31.45 32.81
C GLY A 68 -19.24 32.63 32.46
N ALA A 69 -19.66 32.74 31.20
CA ALA A 69 -20.70 33.67 30.79
C ALA A 69 -22.07 33.33 31.43
N GLY A 70 -22.44 32.05 31.48
CA GLY A 70 -23.67 31.59 32.15
C GLY A 70 -23.65 31.73 33.68
N SER A 71 -22.49 31.60 34.32
CA SER A 71 -22.27 31.65 35.77
C SER A 71 -22.21 33.10 36.25
N TYR A 72 -21.67 34.01 35.43
CA TYR A 72 -21.78 35.45 35.67
C TYR A 72 -23.25 35.90 35.57
N ILE A 73 -23.99 35.43 34.55
CA ILE A 73 -25.44 35.67 34.43
C ILE A 73 -26.20 35.11 35.64
N LEU A 74 -25.89 33.89 36.10
CA LEU A 74 -26.52 33.29 37.29
C LEU A 74 -26.13 33.97 38.61
N TYR A 75 -24.89 34.44 38.76
CA TYR A 75 -24.43 35.20 39.94
C TYR A 75 -25.07 36.59 40.00
N ASP A 76 -25.20 37.27 38.86
CA ASP A 76 -25.86 38.58 38.77
C ASP A 76 -27.39 38.46 38.98
N ILE A 77 -28.02 37.36 38.51
CA ILE A 77 -29.42 36.99 38.82
C ILE A 77 -29.63 36.76 40.33
N ARG A 78 -28.67 36.11 41.01
CA ARG A 78 -28.74 35.83 42.47
C ARG A 78 -28.52 37.08 43.32
N LYS A 79 -27.63 37.98 42.90
CA LYS A 79 -27.25 39.17 43.67
C LYS A 79 -28.22 40.35 43.49
N ARG A 80 -28.91 40.44 42.35
CA ARG A 80 -29.87 41.54 42.05
C ARG A 80 -31.33 41.18 42.25
N GLY A 81 -31.64 40.05 42.89
CA GLY A 81 -33.01 39.72 43.28
C GLY A 81 -33.98 39.68 42.11
N GLY A 82 -33.70 38.87 41.08
CA GLY A 82 -34.72 38.29 40.20
C GLY A 82 -35.76 39.23 39.55
N LYS A 83 -35.48 40.52 39.38
CA LYS A 83 -36.37 41.44 38.67
C LYS A 83 -35.59 42.15 37.57
N GLY A 84 -35.63 41.61 36.36
CA GLY A 84 -35.25 42.39 35.17
C GLY A 84 -34.57 41.69 34.00
N LEU A 85 -34.28 40.38 34.04
CA LEU A 85 -33.62 39.70 32.92
C LEU A 85 -34.21 38.31 32.63
N SER A 86 -35.54 38.25 32.46
CA SER A 86 -36.08 37.34 31.45
C SER A 86 -35.76 37.97 30.09
N GLY A 87 -34.56 37.72 29.56
CA GLY A 87 -34.19 38.23 28.24
C GLY A 87 -35.19 37.69 27.23
N SER A 88 -36.10 38.54 26.75
CA SER A 88 -37.03 38.17 25.69
C SER A 88 -36.21 37.77 24.46
N ALA A 89 -36.75 36.85 23.66
CA ALA A 89 -36.19 36.47 22.37
C ALA A 89 -35.93 37.69 21.45
N ASP A 90 -36.55 38.84 21.76
CA ASP A 90 -36.47 40.10 21.04
C ASP A 90 -35.38 41.08 21.51
N SER A 91 -34.54 40.72 22.50
CA SER A 91 -33.44 41.61 22.87
C SER A 91 -32.44 41.77 21.69
N PRO A 92 -31.96 43.00 21.40
CA PRO A 92 -31.01 43.24 20.31
C PRO A 92 -29.76 42.35 20.36
N LEU A 93 -29.31 42.02 21.58
CA LEU A 93 -28.19 41.11 21.80
C LEU A 93 -28.51 39.66 21.38
N MET A 94 -29.70 39.14 21.67
CA MET A 94 -30.10 37.79 21.25
C MET A 94 -30.31 37.69 19.74
N GLN A 95 -30.84 38.75 19.11
CA GLN A 95 -30.94 38.83 17.65
C GLN A 95 -29.55 38.83 16.99
N MET A 96 -28.60 39.61 17.52
CA MET A 96 -27.22 39.63 17.01
C MET A 96 -26.49 38.30 17.22
N LYS A 97 -26.65 37.64 18.38
CA LYS A 97 -26.09 36.30 18.64
C LYS A 97 -26.65 35.24 17.69
N THR A 98 -27.95 35.28 17.42
CA THR A 98 -28.61 34.37 16.47
C THR A 98 -28.11 34.61 15.05
N LYS A 99 -27.98 35.87 14.63
CA LYS A 99 -27.41 36.24 13.33
C LYS A 99 -25.97 35.75 13.18
N ALA A 100 -25.12 35.96 14.20
CA ALA A 100 -23.75 35.47 14.24
C ALA A 100 -23.66 33.95 14.09
N ARG A 101 -24.49 33.22 14.83
CA ARG A 101 -24.55 31.76 14.77
C ARG A 101 -24.91 31.28 13.36
N ASN A 102 -25.94 31.86 12.76
CA ASN A 102 -26.41 31.47 11.42
C ASN A 102 -25.38 31.79 10.33
N GLU A 103 -24.70 32.94 10.42
CA GLU A 103 -23.65 33.34 9.50
C GLU A 103 -22.43 32.41 9.59
N TYR A 104 -21.99 32.08 10.81
CA TYR A 104 -20.92 31.11 11.02
C TYR A 104 -21.27 29.73 10.44
N TYR A 105 -22.50 29.25 10.63
CA TYR A 105 -22.90 27.97 10.07
C TYR A 105 -22.87 27.95 8.55
N LYS A 106 -23.37 29.01 7.89
CA LYS A 106 -23.28 29.12 6.42
C LYS A 106 -21.84 29.09 5.91
N LEU A 107 -20.94 29.84 6.56
CA LEU A 107 -19.53 29.84 6.19
C LEU A 107 -18.87 28.48 6.41
N LYS A 108 -19.24 27.79 7.51
CA LYS A 108 -18.77 26.43 7.77
C LYS A 108 -19.27 25.44 6.71
N GLU A 109 -20.53 25.52 6.29
CA GLU A 109 -21.10 24.68 5.24
C GLU A 109 -20.36 24.87 3.91
N ASN A 110 -20.01 26.10 3.54
CA ASN A 110 -19.22 26.38 2.34
C ASN A 110 -17.81 25.73 2.39
N VAL A 111 -17.12 25.86 3.53
CA VAL A 111 -15.79 25.22 3.72
C VAL A 111 -15.88 23.70 3.62
N LEU A 112 -16.93 23.11 4.18
CA LEU A 112 -17.16 21.67 4.10
C LEU A 112 -17.49 21.23 2.66
N ALA A 113 -18.30 21.99 1.92
CA ALA A 113 -18.61 21.69 0.53
C ALA A 113 -17.34 21.71 -0.33
N GLU A 114 -16.55 22.78 -0.23
CA GLU A 114 -15.28 22.92 -0.95
C GLU A 114 -14.29 21.80 -0.59
N PHE A 115 -14.18 21.46 0.70
CA PHE A 115 -13.35 20.34 1.14
C PHE A 115 -13.79 19.03 0.49
N ASN A 116 -15.08 18.71 0.53
CA ASN A 116 -15.62 17.47 -0.03
C ASN A 116 -15.50 17.37 -1.56
N GLU A 117 -15.58 18.49 -2.28
CA GLU A 117 -15.29 18.52 -3.72
C GLU A 117 -13.81 18.24 -4.02
N SER A 118 -12.92 18.78 -3.19
CA SER A 118 -11.46 18.66 -3.34
C SER A 118 -10.87 17.33 -2.85
N LEU A 119 -11.70 16.39 -2.38
CA LEU A 119 -11.21 15.11 -1.86
C LEU A 119 -10.49 14.31 -2.95
N PRO A 120 -9.39 13.63 -2.60
CA PRO A 120 -8.77 12.64 -3.47
C PRO A 120 -9.77 11.54 -3.88
N GLU A 121 -9.69 11.08 -5.13
CA GLU A 121 -10.57 10.03 -5.66
C GLU A 121 -10.48 8.74 -4.84
N GLU A 122 -9.31 8.47 -4.26
CA GLU A 122 -9.06 7.35 -3.35
C GLU A 122 -9.86 7.41 -2.05
N LEU A 123 -10.46 8.56 -1.71
CA LEU A 123 -11.39 8.71 -0.59
C LEU A 123 -12.85 8.79 -1.05
N LYS A 124 -13.11 8.94 -2.35
CA LYS A 124 -14.45 8.88 -2.97
C LYS A 124 -14.90 7.45 -3.27
N VAL A 125 -14.32 6.46 -2.58
CA VAL A 125 -14.51 5.02 -2.78
C VAL A 125 -15.98 4.58 -2.67
N ARG A 126 -16.81 5.35 -1.97
CA ARG A 126 -18.26 5.13 -1.90
C ARG A 126 -18.96 6.40 -2.38
N LYS A 127 -19.78 6.27 -3.43
CA LYS A 127 -20.66 7.36 -3.89
C LYS A 127 -21.46 7.91 -2.70
N GLY A 128 -21.43 9.22 -2.51
CA GLY A 128 -22.22 9.92 -1.49
C GLY A 128 -21.56 10.06 -0.11
N VAL A 129 -20.28 9.70 0.07
CA VAL A 129 -19.57 9.98 1.33
C VAL A 129 -19.20 11.46 1.40
N THR A 130 -19.66 12.13 2.46
CA THR A 130 -19.31 13.51 2.80
C THR A 130 -18.78 13.57 4.22
N PHE A 131 -17.74 14.35 4.45
CA PHE A 131 -17.15 14.56 5.77
C PHE A 131 -17.50 15.95 6.29
N ASN A 132 -18.11 15.98 7.48
CA ASN A 132 -18.49 17.20 8.20
C ASN A 132 -17.55 17.50 9.38
N SER A 133 -16.61 16.60 9.66
CA SER A 133 -15.61 16.77 10.72
C SER A 133 -14.37 15.89 10.51
N SER A 134 -13.25 16.29 11.12
CA SER A 134 -12.03 15.47 11.21
C SER A 134 -12.24 14.13 11.93
N LYS A 135 -13.29 14.02 12.75
CA LYS A 135 -13.66 12.77 13.43
C LYS A 135 -14.29 11.78 12.45
N GLU A 136 -15.17 12.26 11.58
CA GLU A 136 -15.79 11.42 10.55
C GLU A 136 -14.76 10.83 9.58
N LEU A 137 -13.65 11.54 9.32
CA LEU A 137 -12.53 11.00 8.54
C LEU A 137 -11.83 9.83 9.25
N GLU A 138 -11.70 9.86 10.57
CA GLU A 138 -11.12 8.74 11.32
C GLU A 138 -12.09 7.58 11.50
N ASP A 139 -13.36 7.87 11.73
CA ASP A 139 -14.40 6.84 11.77
C ASP A 139 -14.48 6.12 10.40
N PHE A 140 -14.31 6.87 9.30
CA PHE A 140 -14.20 6.31 7.95
C PHE A 140 -12.93 5.50 7.75
N LYS A 141 -11.78 5.96 8.27
CA LYS A 141 -10.53 5.18 8.26
C LYS A 141 -10.72 3.82 8.91
N ASP A 142 -11.36 3.77 10.07
CA ASP A 142 -11.62 2.53 10.78
C ASP A 142 -12.66 1.66 10.06
N ALA A 143 -13.69 2.27 9.46
CA ALA A 143 -14.65 1.56 8.62
C ALA A 143 -14.04 0.99 7.34
N LEU A 144 -13.02 1.64 6.75
CA LEU A 144 -12.31 1.10 5.58
C LEU A 144 -11.54 -0.17 5.95
N LYS A 145 -10.93 -0.24 7.14
CA LYS A 145 -10.15 -1.42 7.58
C LYS A 145 -10.96 -2.72 7.61
N THR A 146 -12.30 -2.64 7.67
CA THR A 146 -13.18 -3.81 7.68
C THR A 146 -13.63 -4.24 6.27
N GLY A 147 -13.33 -3.46 5.24
CA GLY A 147 -13.66 -3.79 3.85
C GLY A 147 -12.62 -4.69 3.18
N ASP A 148 -13.08 -5.68 2.41
CA ASP A 148 -12.21 -6.64 1.72
C ASP A 148 -11.23 -5.98 0.73
N ASP A 149 -11.62 -4.88 0.10
CA ASP A 149 -10.77 -4.13 -0.85
C ASP A 149 -9.67 -3.31 -0.15
N PHE A 150 -9.76 -3.16 1.16
CA PHE A 150 -8.79 -2.44 2.01
C PHE A 150 -8.10 -3.36 3.02
N SER A 151 -8.31 -4.67 2.89
CA SER A 151 -7.71 -5.67 3.76
C SER A 151 -6.23 -5.85 3.42
N ILE A 152 -5.36 -5.22 4.21
CA ILE A 152 -3.90 -5.41 4.14
C ILE A 152 -3.57 -6.89 4.26
N GLU A 153 -4.22 -7.59 5.19
CA GLU A 153 -3.97 -9.02 5.44
C GLU A 153 -4.32 -9.88 4.22
N LYS A 154 -5.43 -9.60 3.52
CA LYS A 154 -5.82 -10.32 2.30
C LYS A 154 -4.71 -10.25 1.24
N TYR A 155 -4.23 -9.04 0.93
CA TYR A 155 -3.21 -8.87 -0.09
C TYR A 155 -1.82 -9.33 0.37
N GLU A 156 -1.50 -9.23 1.66
CA GLU A 156 -0.28 -9.85 2.22
C GLU A 156 -0.29 -11.37 2.06
N ARG A 157 -1.41 -12.03 2.36
CA ARG A 157 -1.57 -13.47 2.15
C ARG A 157 -1.42 -13.85 0.67
N ILE A 158 -2.04 -13.12 -0.26
CA ILE A 158 -1.90 -13.39 -1.71
C ILE A 158 -0.43 -13.28 -2.13
N ARG A 159 0.23 -12.16 -1.78
CA ARG A 159 1.65 -11.92 -2.09
C ARG A 159 2.54 -13.03 -1.53
N ASP A 160 2.34 -13.39 -0.28
CA ASP A 160 3.18 -14.36 0.43
C ASP A 160 2.94 -15.78 -0.09
N ASN A 161 1.70 -16.13 -0.42
CA ASN A 161 1.36 -17.40 -1.07
C ASN A 161 2.03 -17.52 -2.44
N SER A 162 1.91 -16.51 -3.31
CA SER A 162 2.58 -16.53 -4.62
C SER A 162 4.09 -16.67 -4.48
N SER A 163 4.71 -15.91 -3.55
CA SER A 163 6.15 -16.05 -3.28
C SER A 163 6.54 -17.43 -2.74
N SER A 164 5.71 -18.01 -1.87
CA SER A 164 5.92 -19.33 -1.29
C SER A 164 5.84 -20.43 -2.34
N THR A 165 4.87 -20.38 -3.25
CA THR A 165 4.72 -21.32 -4.37
C THR A 165 5.99 -21.36 -5.23
N VAL A 166 6.48 -20.19 -5.66
CA VAL A 166 7.71 -20.08 -6.45
C VAL A 166 8.92 -20.65 -5.68
N LYS A 167 9.07 -20.29 -4.40
CA LYS A 167 10.17 -20.79 -3.55
C LYS A 167 10.14 -22.31 -3.41
N LYS A 168 8.96 -22.88 -3.18
CA LYS A 168 8.78 -24.32 -3.06
C LYS A 168 9.15 -25.02 -4.36
N ARG A 169 8.66 -24.52 -5.51
CA ARG A 169 8.96 -25.12 -6.81
C ARG A 169 10.44 -25.04 -7.16
N LEU A 170 11.09 -23.91 -6.88
CA LEU A 170 12.53 -23.75 -7.06
C LEU A 170 13.34 -24.70 -6.16
N ALA A 171 12.89 -24.96 -4.93
CA ALA A 171 13.53 -25.90 -4.02
C ALA A 171 13.42 -27.35 -4.52
N GLU A 172 12.27 -27.76 -5.05
CA GLU A 172 12.09 -29.07 -5.70
C GLU A 172 13.05 -29.22 -6.90
N LEU A 173 13.11 -28.20 -7.76
CA LEU A 173 13.98 -28.19 -8.94
C LEU A 173 15.47 -28.23 -8.59
N GLN A 174 15.89 -27.66 -7.45
CA GLN A 174 17.29 -27.75 -7.01
C GLN A 174 17.76 -29.20 -6.77
N GLY A 175 16.85 -30.12 -6.46
CA GLY A 175 17.14 -31.55 -6.34
C GLY A 175 17.06 -32.32 -7.66
N ASP A 176 16.48 -31.74 -8.72
CA ASP A 176 16.34 -32.39 -10.02
C ASP A 176 17.68 -32.38 -10.79
N LYS A 177 18.16 -33.58 -11.15
CA LYS A 177 19.44 -33.77 -11.84
C LYS A 177 19.46 -33.11 -13.21
N ASP A 178 18.39 -33.25 -13.98
CA ASP A 178 18.29 -32.66 -15.31
C ASP A 178 18.24 -31.14 -15.21
N TRP A 179 17.53 -30.59 -14.22
CA TRP A 179 17.50 -29.15 -13.97
C TRP A 179 18.90 -28.58 -13.69
N VAL A 180 19.66 -29.24 -12.81
CA VAL A 180 21.03 -28.85 -12.47
C VAL A 180 21.93 -28.92 -13.72
N GLU A 181 21.78 -29.98 -14.52
CA GLU A 181 22.52 -30.16 -15.76
C GLU A 181 22.18 -29.06 -16.78
N LEU A 182 20.90 -28.81 -17.06
CA LEU A 182 20.42 -27.77 -17.97
C LEU A 182 20.97 -26.40 -17.58
N ARG A 183 20.96 -26.05 -16.29
CA ARG A 183 21.54 -24.79 -15.80
C ARG A 183 23.04 -24.70 -16.06
N LYS A 184 23.77 -25.80 -15.87
CA LYS A 184 25.22 -25.87 -16.11
C LYS A 184 25.55 -25.72 -17.60
N LEU A 185 24.87 -26.49 -18.45
CA LEU A 185 25.01 -26.44 -19.90
C LEU A 185 24.70 -25.03 -20.43
N ARG A 186 23.54 -24.48 -20.06
CA ARG A 186 23.12 -23.12 -20.41
C ARG A 186 24.16 -22.07 -20.06
N LYS A 187 24.71 -22.12 -18.84
CA LYS A 187 25.73 -21.18 -18.39
C LYS A 187 27.01 -21.27 -19.22
N SER A 188 27.39 -22.46 -19.65
CA SER A 188 28.54 -22.67 -20.54
C SER A 188 28.27 -22.08 -21.93
N LEU A 189 27.11 -22.42 -22.52
CA LEU A 189 26.71 -22.00 -23.86
C LEU A 189 26.52 -20.48 -23.95
N LEU A 190 26.03 -19.82 -22.90
CA LEU A 190 25.87 -18.36 -22.89
C LEU A 190 27.17 -17.60 -23.21
N LYS A 191 28.33 -18.14 -22.83
CA LYS A 191 29.63 -17.55 -23.18
C LYS A 191 30.00 -17.78 -24.64
N GLN A 192 29.68 -18.97 -25.17
CA GLN A 192 29.96 -19.33 -26.55
C GLN A 192 29.05 -18.58 -27.53
N ALA A 193 27.80 -18.32 -27.12
CA ALA A 193 26.80 -17.61 -27.92
C ALA A 193 27.17 -16.16 -28.27
N GLU A 194 28.20 -15.58 -27.64
CA GLU A 194 28.74 -14.26 -27.98
C GLU A 194 29.59 -14.28 -29.26
N ALA A 195 30.08 -15.46 -29.66
CA ALA A 195 30.86 -15.62 -30.89
C ALA A 195 29.97 -15.53 -32.14
N GLN A 196 30.57 -15.06 -33.24
CA GLN A 196 29.91 -14.96 -34.56
C GLN A 196 30.27 -16.14 -35.49
N ASP A 197 30.83 -17.21 -34.94
CA ASP A 197 31.16 -18.44 -35.66
C ASP A 197 30.06 -19.51 -35.51
N ASP A 198 30.29 -20.68 -36.11
CA ASP A 198 29.42 -21.85 -36.00
C ASP A 198 29.15 -22.24 -34.55
N ASN A 199 30.16 -22.19 -33.67
CA ASN A 199 30.00 -22.50 -32.25
C ASN A 199 29.01 -21.53 -31.58
N GLY A 200 29.12 -20.24 -31.88
CA GLY A 200 28.17 -19.24 -31.39
C GLY A 200 26.75 -19.46 -31.92
N ALA A 201 26.59 -19.84 -33.19
CA ALA A 201 25.29 -20.16 -33.78
C ALA A 201 24.64 -21.39 -33.13
N ILE A 202 25.39 -22.49 -33.01
CA ILE A 202 24.95 -23.72 -32.33
C ILE A 202 24.57 -23.43 -30.87
N ALA A 203 25.38 -22.62 -30.17
CA ALA A 203 25.11 -22.27 -28.79
C ALA A 203 23.79 -21.48 -28.62
N ARG A 204 23.49 -20.54 -29.52
CA ARG A 204 22.22 -19.77 -29.50
C ARG A 204 21.01 -20.68 -29.68
N GLU A 205 21.07 -21.61 -30.64
CA GLU A 205 20.01 -22.61 -30.88
C GLU A 205 19.82 -23.52 -29.66
N LYS A 206 20.90 -24.09 -29.12
CA LYS A 206 20.85 -24.94 -27.92
C LYS A 206 20.30 -24.20 -26.71
N ILE A 207 20.65 -22.93 -26.50
CA ILE A 207 20.11 -22.12 -25.40
C ILE A 207 18.59 -21.98 -25.53
N SER A 208 18.06 -21.80 -26.74
CA SER A 208 16.62 -21.72 -26.97
C SER A 208 15.93 -23.02 -26.50
N ILE A 209 16.42 -24.17 -26.94
CA ILE A 209 15.88 -25.48 -26.56
C ILE A 209 16.02 -25.70 -25.04
N ILE A 210 17.14 -25.31 -24.44
CA ILE A 210 17.35 -25.42 -22.99
C ILE A 210 16.37 -24.54 -22.20
N ASN A 211 16.09 -23.31 -22.65
CA ASN A 211 15.11 -22.44 -22.00
C ASN A 211 13.72 -23.11 -21.98
N ASP A 212 13.35 -23.78 -23.08
CA ASP A 212 12.07 -24.47 -23.20
C ASP A 212 12.02 -25.73 -22.33
N LEU A 213 13.12 -26.50 -22.28
CA LEU A 213 13.25 -27.65 -21.37
C LEU A 213 13.19 -27.23 -19.91
N MET A 214 13.81 -26.10 -19.54
CA MET A 214 13.72 -25.55 -18.20
C MET A 214 12.26 -25.16 -17.87
N SER A 215 11.56 -24.54 -18.80
CA SER A 215 10.15 -24.16 -18.60
C SER A 215 9.24 -25.37 -18.45
N PHE A 216 9.45 -26.39 -19.27
CA PHE A 216 8.81 -27.69 -19.13
C PHE A 216 9.10 -28.35 -17.77
N LYS A 217 10.32 -28.25 -17.25
CA LYS A 217 10.64 -28.76 -15.91
C LYS A 217 9.90 -28.01 -14.80
N VAL A 218 9.67 -26.71 -14.97
CA VAL A 218 8.85 -25.92 -14.04
C VAL A 218 7.41 -26.41 -14.06
N ASP A 219 6.84 -26.64 -15.25
CA ASP A 219 5.46 -27.13 -15.42
C ASP A 219 5.39 -28.26 -16.45
N THR A 220 5.42 -29.50 -15.96
CA THR A 220 5.43 -30.69 -16.81
C THR A 220 4.09 -30.92 -17.51
N SER A 221 3.01 -30.26 -17.10
CA SER A 221 1.73 -30.33 -17.79
C SER A 221 1.79 -29.73 -19.21
N ARG A 222 2.81 -28.89 -19.48
CA ARG A 222 3.05 -28.24 -20.77
C ARG A 222 3.88 -29.08 -21.74
N GLU A 223 3.96 -30.40 -21.58
CA GLU A 223 4.71 -31.29 -22.47
C GLU A 223 4.31 -31.13 -23.94
N GLN A 224 3.00 -31.09 -24.21
CA GLN A 224 2.52 -30.94 -25.59
C GLN A 224 2.91 -29.59 -26.20
N VAL A 225 2.93 -28.53 -25.39
CA VAL A 225 3.36 -27.20 -25.81
C VAL A 225 4.85 -27.21 -26.16
N PHE A 226 5.67 -27.89 -25.35
CA PHE A 226 7.09 -28.10 -25.65
C PHE A 226 7.27 -28.81 -27.00
N LYS A 227 6.57 -29.94 -27.21
CA LYS A 227 6.65 -30.75 -28.43
C LYS A 227 6.22 -29.98 -29.67
N ASN A 228 5.09 -29.28 -29.59
CA ASN A 228 4.57 -28.48 -30.70
C ASN A 228 5.54 -27.36 -31.10
N ARG A 229 6.27 -26.78 -30.15
CA ARG A 229 7.20 -25.68 -30.44
C ARG A 229 8.55 -26.16 -30.97
N ASN A 230 9.11 -27.20 -30.36
CA ASN A 230 10.44 -27.69 -30.72
C ASN A 230 10.38 -28.76 -31.82
N MET A 231 9.19 -29.20 -32.20
CA MET A 231 8.92 -30.26 -33.18
C MET A 231 9.66 -31.58 -32.87
N MET A 232 9.98 -31.81 -31.60
CA MET A 232 10.72 -32.99 -31.13
C MET A 232 10.25 -33.40 -29.72
N ASP A 233 10.47 -34.66 -29.36
CA ASP A 233 10.19 -35.14 -28.01
C ASP A 233 11.23 -34.58 -27.00
N VAL A 234 10.84 -34.53 -25.72
CA VAL A 234 11.69 -34.07 -24.61
C VAL A 234 13.02 -34.85 -24.56
N ASN A 235 12.97 -36.18 -24.72
CA ASN A 235 14.16 -37.02 -24.66
C ASN A 235 15.13 -36.75 -25.82
N ASP A 236 14.61 -36.49 -27.02
CA ASP A 236 15.43 -36.18 -28.18
C ASP A 236 16.08 -34.81 -28.03
N ALA A 237 15.34 -33.83 -27.49
CA ALA A 237 15.88 -32.52 -27.16
C ALA A 237 17.05 -32.63 -26.16
N PHE A 238 16.92 -33.45 -25.12
CA PHE A 238 18.03 -33.76 -24.20
C PHE A 238 19.23 -34.39 -24.92
N GLY A 239 19.00 -35.34 -25.82
CA GLY A 239 20.05 -35.95 -26.63
C GLY A 239 20.79 -34.93 -27.50
N LEU A 240 20.04 -34.05 -28.17
CA LEU A 240 20.55 -33.02 -29.06
C LEU A 240 21.41 -31.99 -28.31
N ILE A 241 20.96 -31.49 -27.15
CA ILE A 241 21.73 -30.46 -26.41
C ILE A 241 23.03 -31.02 -25.80
N ARG A 242 23.05 -32.31 -25.44
CA ARG A 242 24.19 -33.01 -24.82
C ARG A 242 25.29 -33.36 -25.81
N ARG A 243 24.97 -33.53 -27.10
CA ARG A 243 25.92 -33.90 -28.15
C ARG A 243 26.80 -32.71 -28.52
N ASP A 244 28.11 -32.92 -28.66
CA ASP A 244 29.01 -31.93 -29.23
C ASP A 244 28.97 -31.98 -30.76
N PHE A 245 29.09 -30.82 -31.42
CA PHE A 245 29.02 -30.68 -32.86
C PHE A 245 30.23 -29.89 -33.35
N GLY A 246 30.83 -30.33 -34.46
CA GLY A 246 31.99 -29.68 -35.06
C GLY A 246 31.64 -28.56 -36.03
N SER A 247 30.41 -28.52 -36.54
CA SER A 247 29.93 -27.51 -37.48
C SER A 247 28.42 -27.26 -37.34
N LEU A 248 27.95 -26.11 -37.85
CA LEU A 248 26.53 -25.78 -37.85
C LEU A 248 25.72 -26.74 -38.74
N GLU A 249 26.31 -27.23 -39.82
CA GLU A 249 25.69 -28.20 -40.72
C GLU A 249 25.45 -29.55 -40.02
N GLU A 250 26.42 -30.03 -39.25
CA GLU A 250 26.28 -31.26 -38.45
C GLU A 250 25.13 -31.11 -37.43
N PHE A 251 25.07 -29.96 -36.76
CA PHE A 251 24.00 -29.65 -35.81
C PHE A 251 22.62 -29.64 -36.49
N ASN A 252 22.49 -28.93 -37.62
CA ASN A 252 21.21 -28.83 -38.33
C ASN A 252 20.74 -30.19 -38.85
N LYS A 253 21.66 -31.03 -39.34
CA LYS A 253 21.34 -32.40 -39.76
C LYS A 253 20.81 -33.22 -38.58
N ALA A 254 21.52 -33.21 -37.45
CA ALA A 254 21.08 -33.94 -36.26
C ALA A 254 19.76 -33.41 -35.70
N LYS A 255 19.53 -32.08 -35.76
CA LYS A 255 18.26 -31.46 -35.37
C LYS A 255 17.11 -31.97 -36.24
N ASN A 256 17.29 -31.99 -37.56
CA ASN A 256 16.27 -32.49 -38.50
C ASN A 256 15.99 -33.99 -38.32
N GLU A 257 17.00 -34.80 -37.98
CA GLU A 257 16.82 -36.25 -37.72
C GLU A 257 15.93 -36.51 -36.49
N VAL A 258 15.91 -35.60 -35.51
CA VAL A 258 15.05 -35.70 -34.32
C VAL A 258 13.77 -34.90 -34.41
N THR A 259 13.57 -34.15 -35.50
CA THR A 259 12.32 -33.46 -35.80
C THR A 259 11.29 -34.50 -36.23
N LYS A 260 10.26 -34.70 -35.41
CA LYS A 260 9.23 -35.75 -35.61
C LYS A 260 7.90 -35.21 -36.11
N TYR A 261 7.71 -33.90 -36.03
CA TYR A 261 6.45 -33.24 -36.35
C TYR A 261 6.68 -32.24 -37.47
N ASP A 262 5.91 -32.38 -38.53
CA ASP A 262 5.86 -31.43 -39.64
C ASP A 262 4.57 -30.63 -39.45
N PHE A 263 4.67 -29.52 -38.72
CA PHE A 263 3.55 -28.63 -38.50
C PHE A 263 3.99 -27.21 -38.86
N ASP A 264 3.52 -26.71 -40.00
CA ASP A 264 3.71 -25.32 -40.42
C ASP A 264 2.84 -24.42 -39.53
N PHE A 265 3.40 -23.97 -38.41
CA PHE A 265 2.85 -22.85 -37.66
C PHE A 265 3.96 -21.84 -37.42
N ASP A 266 3.84 -20.68 -38.06
CA ASP A 266 4.74 -19.54 -37.88
C ASP A 266 4.50 -18.95 -36.48
N LEU A 267 5.45 -19.19 -35.57
CA LEU A 267 5.45 -18.64 -34.21
C LEU A 267 6.65 -17.71 -34.05
N GLY A 268 6.44 -16.44 -34.41
CA GLY A 268 7.26 -15.33 -33.91
C GLY A 268 7.24 -15.16 -32.38
N GLU A 269 6.52 -16.02 -31.64
CA GLU A 269 6.35 -15.93 -30.20
C GLU A 269 6.81 -17.22 -29.51
N GLY A 270 8.10 -17.30 -29.20
CA GLY A 270 8.57 -18.20 -28.16
C GLY A 270 8.19 -17.69 -26.76
N PHE A 271 8.06 -18.57 -25.76
CA PHE A 271 7.92 -18.17 -24.34
C PHE A 271 9.04 -17.22 -23.89
N PHE A 272 10.22 -17.34 -24.51
CA PHE A 272 11.34 -16.42 -24.32
C PHE A 272 11.91 -16.01 -25.67
N ALA A 273 12.11 -14.71 -25.84
CA ALA A 273 12.80 -14.15 -26.99
C ALA A 273 14.29 -14.61 -27.02
N GLY A 274 14.55 -15.77 -27.62
CA GLY A 274 15.87 -16.23 -28.06
C GLY A 274 16.90 -16.52 -26.95
N HIS A 275 18.17 -16.18 -27.22
CA HIS A 275 19.35 -16.50 -26.40
C HIS A 275 19.48 -15.64 -25.11
N LYS A 276 18.44 -14.91 -24.71
CA LYS A 276 18.47 -13.99 -23.55
C LYS A 276 18.61 -14.76 -22.23
N LYS A 277 19.06 -14.05 -21.18
CA LYS A 277 19.12 -14.60 -19.82
C LYS A 277 17.69 -14.75 -19.27
N LEU A 278 17.31 -16.00 -19.01
CA LEU A 278 16.08 -16.38 -18.34
C LEU A 278 16.10 -15.91 -16.89
N LYS A 279 15.07 -15.17 -16.49
CA LYS A 279 14.83 -14.70 -15.13
C LYS A 279 13.90 -15.69 -14.40
N VAL A 280 13.62 -15.42 -13.13
CA VAL A 280 12.63 -16.19 -12.37
C VAL A 280 11.22 -15.81 -12.82
N ASP A 281 10.96 -14.52 -13.00
CA ASP A 281 9.64 -14.01 -13.42
C ASP A 281 9.23 -14.54 -14.81
N ASP A 282 10.23 -14.76 -15.66
CA ASP A 282 10.11 -15.44 -16.95
C ASP A 282 9.49 -16.85 -16.80
N LEU A 283 9.87 -17.61 -15.77
CA LEU A 283 9.40 -18.98 -15.54
C LEU A 283 8.09 -19.10 -14.74
N PHE A 284 7.76 -18.05 -13.99
CA PHE A 284 6.66 -18.02 -13.01
C PHE A 284 5.80 -16.77 -13.26
N GLU A 285 5.38 -16.59 -14.51
CA GLU A 285 4.70 -15.39 -14.98
C GLU A 285 3.39 -15.17 -14.20
N GLU A 286 2.58 -16.22 -14.05
CA GLU A 286 1.32 -16.17 -13.31
C GLU A 286 1.52 -15.77 -11.84
N GLU A 287 2.51 -16.36 -11.15
CA GLU A 287 2.82 -15.98 -9.78
C GLU A 287 3.41 -14.57 -9.68
N HIS A 288 4.20 -14.14 -10.67
CA HIS A 288 4.76 -12.80 -10.73
C HIS A 288 3.67 -11.74 -10.90
N GLU A 289 2.72 -11.97 -11.81
CA GLU A 289 1.55 -11.11 -12.00
C GLU A 289 0.71 -11.03 -10.73
N THR A 290 0.41 -12.18 -10.12
CA THR A 290 -0.36 -12.25 -8.87
C THR A 290 0.34 -11.51 -7.73
N TYR A 291 1.66 -11.67 -7.62
CA TYR A 291 2.48 -10.97 -6.64
C TYR A 291 2.45 -9.46 -6.86
N ASN A 292 2.64 -8.98 -8.09
CA ASN A 292 2.64 -7.56 -8.42
C ASN A 292 1.26 -6.94 -8.18
N PHE A 293 0.19 -7.62 -8.57
CA PHE A 293 -1.17 -7.22 -8.27
C PHE A 293 -1.36 -6.99 -6.76
N ALA A 294 -0.93 -7.95 -5.93
CA ALA A 294 -1.05 -7.83 -4.48
C ALA A 294 -0.19 -6.69 -3.92
N ARG A 295 1.07 -6.57 -4.38
CA ARG A 295 2.00 -5.52 -3.96
C ARG A 295 1.47 -4.12 -4.28
N ASP A 296 0.94 -3.93 -5.48
CA ASP A 296 0.49 -2.63 -5.94
C ASP A 296 -0.79 -2.21 -5.19
N ASN A 297 -1.70 -3.15 -4.91
CA ASN A 297 -2.84 -2.89 -4.03
C ASN A 297 -2.41 -2.57 -2.59
N LEU A 298 -1.43 -3.28 -2.03
CA LEU A 298 -0.88 -2.96 -0.71
C LEU A 298 -0.30 -1.54 -0.66
N ASN A 299 0.46 -1.14 -1.68
CA ASN A 299 1.03 0.21 -1.76
C ASN A 299 -0.07 1.27 -1.81
N LYS A 300 -1.13 1.04 -2.62
CA LYS A 300 -2.28 1.93 -2.68
C LYS A 300 -2.97 2.06 -1.31
N ILE A 301 -3.29 0.92 -0.69
CA ILE A 301 -3.98 0.88 0.62
C ILE A 301 -3.14 1.57 1.70
N ARG A 302 -1.83 1.28 1.78
CA ARG A 302 -0.93 1.92 2.75
C ARG A 302 -0.85 3.42 2.51
N ASN A 303 -0.71 3.86 1.26
CA ASN A 303 -0.69 5.29 0.93
C ASN A 303 -1.98 6.00 1.39
N ILE A 304 -3.15 5.37 1.20
CA ILE A 304 -4.43 5.92 1.67
C ILE A 304 -4.41 6.13 3.19
N PHE A 305 -3.96 5.13 3.95
CA PHE A 305 -3.99 5.17 5.40
C PHE A 305 -2.89 6.02 6.06
N GLU A 306 -1.71 6.09 5.44
CA GLU A 306 -0.52 6.74 5.99
C GLU A 306 -0.38 8.20 5.52
N ASN A 307 -0.85 8.53 4.31
CA ASN A 307 -0.64 9.84 3.72
C ASN A 307 -1.96 10.56 3.41
N VAL A 308 -2.87 9.92 2.66
CA VAL A 308 -4.05 10.59 2.11
C VAL A 308 -5.02 11.02 3.22
N ILE A 309 -5.45 10.08 4.08
CA ILE A 309 -6.38 10.39 5.18
C ILE A 309 -5.78 11.38 6.19
N PRO A 310 -4.53 11.19 6.68
CA PRO A 310 -3.92 12.15 7.60
C PRO A 310 -3.80 13.56 7.03
N LYS A 311 -3.41 13.70 5.76
CA LYS A 311 -3.33 15.01 5.10
C LYS A 311 -4.70 15.66 4.94
N ALA A 312 -5.69 14.91 4.49
CA ALA A 312 -7.07 15.42 4.36
C ALA A 312 -7.62 15.91 5.71
N LYS A 313 -7.29 15.19 6.79
CA LYS A 313 -7.65 15.57 8.16
C LYS A 313 -6.98 16.87 8.60
N GLU A 314 -5.69 17.02 8.33
CA GLU A 314 -4.91 18.23 8.63
C GLU A 314 -5.44 19.45 7.87
N ASP A 315 -5.69 19.29 6.56
CA ASP A 315 -6.21 20.35 5.70
C ASP A 315 -7.59 20.82 6.16
N LEU A 316 -8.51 19.90 6.47
CA LEU A 316 -9.83 20.25 7.01
C LEU A 316 -9.71 20.98 8.35
N HIS A 317 -8.84 20.49 9.25
CA HIS A 317 -8.64 21.11 10.55
C HIS A 317 -8.09 22.53 10.42
N LYS A 318 -7.14 22.75 9.50
CA LYS A 318 -6.58 24.06 9.20
C LYS A 318 -7.66 25.02 8.66
N LYS A 319 -8.42 24.63 7.63
CA LYS A 319 -9.50 25.46 7.06
C LYS A 319 -10.55 25.86 8.10
N LEU A 320 -10.96 24.92 8.97
CA LEU A 320 -11.93 25.19 10.03
C LEU A 320 -11.36 26.11 11.12
N ASN A 321 -10.08 25.97 11.48
CA ASN A 321 -9.42 26.85 12.44
C ASN A 321 -9.27 28.27 11.90
N GLU A 322 -8.88 28.42 10.64
CA GLU A 322 -8.79 29.71 9.95
C GLU A 322 -10.15 30.40 9.90
N LEU A 323 -11.22 29.67 9.55
CA LEU A 323 -12.59 30.19 9.58
C LEU A 323 -12.96 30.68 10.99
N ALA A 324 -12.69 29.88 12.03
CA ALA A 324 -13.01 30.24 13.41
C ALA A 324 -12.24 31.50 13.86
N LEU A 325 -10.97 31.63 13.48
CA LEU A 325 -10.14 32.79 13.79
C LEU A 325 -10.69 34.05 13.10
N THR A 326 -10.90 34.00 11.78
CA THR A 326 -11.41 35.11 10.97
C THR A 326 -12.79 35.54 11.45
N PHE A 327 -13.66 34.59 11.78
CA PHE A 327 -14.98 34.91 12.32
C PHE A 327 -14.89 35.61 13.67
N ARG A 328 -14.02 35.16 14.57
CA ARG A 328 -13.80 35.77 15.90
C ARG A 328 -13.22 37.18 15.84
N THR A 329 -12.35 37.46 14.86
CA THR A 329 -11.73 38.77 14.67
C THR A 329 -12.57 39.70 13.80
N SER A 330 -13.67 39.21 13.21
CA SER A 330 -14.57 40.03 12.41
C SER A 330 -15.13 41.22 13.20
N GLU A 331 -15.30 42.35 12.52
CA GLU A 331 -15.86 43.58 13.09
C GLU A 331 -17.23 43.32 13.72
N PHE A 332 -18.05 42.48 13.08
CA PHE A 332 -19.35 42.06 13.59
C PHE A 332 -19.24 41.34 14.95
N MET A 333 -18.34 40.36 15.09
CA MET A 333 -18.15 39.65 16.36
C MET A 333 -17.49 40.52 17.44
N GLN A 334 -16.60 41.43 17.07
CA GLN A 334 -16.06 42.43 18.00
C GLN A 334 -17.14 43.36 18.52
N ASN A 335 -18.10 43.77 17.68
CA ASN A 335 -19.25 44.57 18.08
C ASN A 335 -20.17 43.81 19.04
N VAL A 336 -20.45 42.52 18.77
CA VAL A 336 -21.19 41.65 19.70
C VAL A 336 -20.47 41.54 21.05
N TYR A 337 -19.15 41.36 21.05
CA TYR A 337 -18.35 41.26 22.27
C TYR A 337 -18.34 42.56 23.08
N ASN A 338 -18.21 43.70 22.42
CA ASN A 338 -18.23 45.02 23.04
C ASN A 338 -19.60 45.35 23.67
N LEU A 339 -20.70 44.94 23.02
CA LEU A 339 -22.05 45.06 23.58
C LEU A 339 -22.21 44.21 24.85
N THR A 340 -21.71 42.97 24.86
CA THR A 340 -21.75 42.13 26.07
C THR A 340 -20.92 42.69 27.23
N ARG A 341 -19.82 43.41 26.95
CA ARG A 341 -19.01 44.07 27.98
C ARG A 341 -19.66 45.35 28.53
N LYS A 342 -20.38 46.11 27.70
CA LYS A 342 -21.08 47.33 28.12
C LYS A 342 -22.38 47.04 28.90
N SER A 343 -22.94 45.84 28.75
CA SER A 343 -24.12 45.37 29.48
C SER A 343 -23.82 44.68 30.82
N ALA A 344 -22.54 44.54 31.18
CA ALA A 344 -22.04 44.06 32.47
C ALA A 344 -21.62 45.26 33.32
#